data_AF-A0A412C4U9-F1
#
_entry.id   AF-A0A412C4U9-F1
#
_cell.length_a   1.000
_cell.length_b   1.000
_cell.length_c   1.000
_cell.angle_alpha   90.00
_cell.angle_beta   90.00
_cell.angle_gamma   90.00
#
_symmetry.space_group_name_H-M   'P 1'
#
loop_
_entity.id
_entity.type
_entity.pdbx_description
1 polymer ?
#
loop_
_entity_poly.entity_id
_entity_poly.type
_entity_poly.pdbx_seq_one_letter_code
_entity_poly.pdbx_strand_id
1 'polypeptide(L)'
;MGKVDDYTAGRSQGLILAREIVKKDGIEGLEKEIQFRNITGINTALTRKELNIACEKIKNMTLDTMMVIAVATLHDEFGFAGKRCKRFIDRMNLKAECLVDDMATWDEYTRMIKGEIGIEMTIRRND
;
A
#
# COMPACT_ATOMS: atom_id res chain seq x y z
N MET A 1 30.55 -10.26 -16.31
CA MET A 1 29.92 -11.60 -16.35
C MET A 1 28.59 -11.64 -15.59
N GLY A 2 28.45 -11.07 -14.38
CA GLY A 2 27.20 -11.13 -13.60
C GLY A 2 25.93 -10.53 -14.24
N LYS A 3 25.97 -9.32 -14.82
CA LYS A 3 24.76 -8.67 -15.37
C LYS A 3 24.08 -9.40 -16.53
N VAL A 4 24.85 -10.16 -17.33
CA VAL A 4 24.31 -10.92 -18.48
C VAL A 4 23.64 -12.22 -18.00
N ASP A 5 24.18 -12.80 -16.93
CA ASP A 5 23.65 -13.99 -16.27
C ASP A 5 22.30 -13.67 -15.59
N ASP A 6 22.22 -12.57 -14.84
CA ASP A 6 20.99 -12.09 -14.20
C ASP A 6 19.87 -11.81 -15.20
N TYR A 7 20.20 -11.18 -16.34
CA TYR A 7 19.22 -10.91 -17.40
C TYR A 7 18.67 -12.20 -18.01
N THR A 8 19.52 -13.20 -18.21
CA THR A 8 19.14 -14.50 -18.78
C THR A 8 18.30 -15.32 -17.80
N ALA A 9 18.67 -15.27 -16.51
CA ALA A 9 17.88 -15.85 -15.42
C ALA A 9 16.48 -15.21 -15.32
N GLY A 10 16.39 -13.88 -15.43
CA GLY A 10 15.12 -13.15 -15.41
C GLY A 10 14.17 -13.54 -16.56
N ARG A 11 14.69 -13.73 -17.78
CA ARG A 11 13.89 -14.21 -18.92
C ARG A 11 13.36 -15.62 -18.68
N SER A 12 14.20 -16.51 -18.17
CA SER A 12 13.81 -17.89 -17.83
C SER A 12 12.73 -17.91 -16.74
N GLN A 13 12.86 -17.10 -15.69
CA GLN A 13 11.85 -16.95 -14.64
C GLN A 13 10.53 -16.38 -15.19
N GLY A 14 10.60 -15.42 -16.12
CA GLY A 14 9.42 -14.86 -16.77
C GLY A 14 8.63 -15.90 -17.57
N LEU A 15 9.32 -16.81 -18.27
CA LEU A 15 8.67 -17.91 -18.99
C LEU A 15 7.98 -18.90 -18.04
N ILE A 16 8.63 -19.22 -16.91
CA ILE A 16 8.05 -20.09 -15.88
C ILE A 16 6.79 -19.44 -15.29
N LEU A 17 6.88 -18.16 -14.92
CA LEU A 17 5.74 -17.41 -14.38
C LEU A 17 4.56 -17.35 -15.37
N ALA A 18 4.82 -17.03 -16.63
CA ALA A 18 3.79 -16.99 -17.66
C ALA A 18 3.11 -18.36 -17.84
N ARG A 19 3.90 -19.44 -17.85
CA ARG A 19 3.36 -20.81 -17.92
C ARG A 19 2.47 -21.14 -16.72
N GLU A 20 2.88 -20.80 -15.50
CA GLU A 20 2.09 -21.08 -14.31
C GLU A 20 0.79 -20.25 -14.25
N ILE A 21 0.82 -18.99 -14.70
CA ILE A 21 -0.40 -18.17 -14.83
C ILE A 21 -1.36 -18.80 -15.85
N VAL A 22 -0.88 -19.17 -17.05
CA VAL A 22 -1.75 -19.77 -18.08
C VAL A 22 -2.35 -21.09 -17.62
N LYS A 23 -1.58 -21.93 -16.91
CA LYS A 23 -2.11 -23.18 -16.33
C LYS A 23 -3.23 -22.95 -15.33
N LYS A 24 -3.17 -21.86 -14.56
CA LYS A 24 -4.09 -21.60 -13.46
C LYS A 24 -5.31 -20.76 -13.86
N ASP A 25 -5.07 -19.69 -14.60
CA ASP A 25 -6.04 -18.63 -14.90
C ASP A 25 -6.28 -18.44 -16.42
N GLY A 26 -5.67 -19.28 -17.27
CA GLY A 26 -5.81 -19.22 -18.73
C GLY A 26 -5.06 -18.05 -19.39
N ILE A 27 -5.26 -17.88 -20.70
CA ILE A 27 -4.63 -16.81 -21.48
C ILE A 27 -5.12 -15.43 -21.03
N GLU A 28 -6.40 -15.29 -20.70
CA GLU A 28 -6.96 -14.02 -20.17
C GLU A 28 -6.28 -13.59 -18.86
N GLY A 29 -5.92 -14.55 -17.99
CA GLY A 29 -5.17 -14.29 -16.78
C GLY A 29 -3.78 -13.73 -17.07
N LEU A 30 -3.11 -14.27 -18.10
CA LEU A 30 -1.81 -13.77 -18.56
C LEU A 30 -1.91 -12.36 -19.17
N GLU A 31 -2.93 -12.09 -19.98
CA GLU A 31 -3.15 -10.75 -20.56
C GLU A 31 -3.35 -9.68 -19.49
N LYS A 32 -4.16 -10.00 -18.46
CA LYS A 32 -4.31 -9.12 -17.29
C LYS A 32 -2.95 -8.91 -16.63
N GLU A 33 -2.20 -9.96 -16.32
CA GLU A 33 -0.87 -9.82 -15.71
C GLU A 33 0.04 -8.86 -16.51
N ILE A 34 0.10 -9.04 -17.84
CA ILE A 34 0.87 -8.17 -18.75
C ILE A 34 0.41 -6.72 -18.65
N GLN A 35 -0.90 -6.46 -18.70
CA GLN A 35 -1.46 -5.11 -18.57
C GLN A 35 -1.04 -4.45 -17.24
N PHE A 36 -1.15 -5.17 -16.12
CA PHE A 36 -0.76 -4.64 -14.82
C PHE A 36 0.73 -4.31 -14.73
N ARG A 37 1.59 -5.16 -15.28
CA ARG A 37 3.04 -4.91 -15.29
C ARG A 37 3.40 -3.71 -16.15
N ASN A 38 2.74 -3.55 -17.29
CA ASN A 38 2.95 -2.39 -18.17
C ASN A 38 2.54 -1.08 -17.49
N ILE A 39 1.45 -1.08 -16.71
CA ILE A 39 0.98 0.11 -15.98
C ILE A 39 1.86 0.40 -14.76
N THR A 40 2.24 -0.63 -13.99
CA THR A 40 2.92 -0.45 -12.70
C THR A 40 4.45 -0.46 -12.79
N GLY A 41 5.02 -0.94 -13.89
CA GLY A 41 6.46 -1.16 -14.05
C GLY A 41 7.04 -2.29 -13.19
N ILE A 42 6.20 -3.08 -12.49
CA ILE A 42 6.67 -4.11 -11.55
C ILE A 42 7.18 -5.34 -12.31
N ASN A 43 8.49 -5.57 -12.24
CA ASN A 43 9.16 -6.70 -12.87
C ASN A 43 9.71 -7.67 -11.81
N THR A 44 8.84 -8.52 -11.26
CA THR A 44 9.18 -9.54 -10.25
C THR A 44 8.70 -10.93 -10.68
N ALA A 45 9.24 -11.98 -10.04
CA ALA A 45 8.79 -13.36 -10.24
C ALA A 45 7.44 -13.68 -9.57
N LEU A 46 6.85 -12.73 -8.83
CA LEU A 46 5.55 -12.88 -8.17
C LEU A 46 4.43 -12.46 -9.12
N THR A 47 3.34 -13.22 -9.14
CA THR A 47 2.09 -12.84 -9.82
C THR A 47 1.44 -11.61 -9.19
N ARG A 48 0.53 -10.93 -9.91
CA ARG A 48 -0.31 -9.85 -9.34
C ARG A 48 -1.03 -10.29 -8.07
N LYS A 49 -1.54 -11.52 -8.01
CA LYS A 49 -2.24 -12.05 -6.83
C LYS A 49 -1.32 -12.14 -5.62
N GLU A 50 -0.11 -12.67 -5.80
CA GLU A 50 0.89 -12.77 -4.73
C GLU A 50 1.39 -11.40 -4.29
N LEU A 51 1.60 -10.49 -5.24
CA LEU A 51 1.93 -9.08 -4.97
C LEU A 51 0.84 -8.41 -4.14
N ASN A 52 -0.44 -8.61 -4.48
CA ASN A 52 -1.55 -8.04 -3.70
C ASN A 52 -1.55 -8.53 -2.25
N ILE A 53 -1.35 -9.84 -2.03
CA ILE A 53 -1.27 -10.43 -0.68
C ILE A 53 -0.07 -9.85 0.10
N ALA A 54 1.09 -9.74 -0.55
CA ALA A 54 2.28 -9.15 0.07
C ALA A 54 2.06 -7.67 0.41
N CYS A 55 1.48 -6.91 -0.53
CA CYS A 55 1.13 -5.51 -0.35
C CYS A 55 0.13 -5.31 0.80
N GLU A 56 -0.88 -6.17 0.94
CA GLU A 56 -1.85 -6.10 2.03
C GLU A 56 -1.17 -6.25 3.39
N LYS A 57 -0.28 -7.23 3.54
CA LYS A 57 0.51 -7.41 4.77
C LYS A 57 1.37 -6.18 5.08
N ILE A 58 2.05 -5.63 4.07
CA ILE A 58 2.88 -4.42 4.22
C ILE A 58 2.01 -3.23 4.62
N LYS A 59 0.85 -3.04 3.98
CA LYS A 59 -0.10 -1.96 4.30
C LYS A 59 -0.59 -2.06 5.75
N ASN A 60 -1.03 -3.25 6.18
CA ASN A 60 -1.53 -3.47 7.54
C ASN A 60 -0.44 -3.20 8.58
N MET A 61 0.76 -3.76 8.37
CA MET A 61 1.91 -3.49 9.25
C MET A 61 2.29 -2.00 9.28
N THR A 62 2.21 -1.30 8.14
CA THR A 62 2.49 0.13 8.07
C THR A 62 1.47 0.93 8.89
N LEU A 63 0.18 0.59 8.80
CA LEU A 63 -0.86 1.24 9.61
C LEU A 63 -0.66 0.98 11.10
N ASP A 64 -0.37 -0.27 11.49
CA ASP A 64 -0.14 -0.64 12.89
C ASP A 64 1.07 0.10 13.47
N THR A 65 2.19 0.11 12.75
CA THR A 65 3.42 0.79 13.19
C THR A 65 3.25 2.31 13.28
N MET A 66 2.55 2.93 12.31
CA MET A 66 2.23 4.36 12.36
C MET A 66 1.28 4.70 13.50
N MET A 67 0.27 3.87 13.78
CA MET A 67 -0.64 4.05 14.91
C MET A 67 0.11 3.99 16.24
N VAL A 68 1.01 3.01 16.39
CA VAL A 68 1.83 2.86 17.61
C VAL A 68 2.69 4.11 17.83
N ILE A 69 3.39 4.59 16.81
CA ILE A 69 4.22 5.80 16.91
C ILE A 69 3.35 7.03 17.22
N ALA A 70 2.19 7.17 16.59
CA ALA A 70 1.29 8.29 16.83
C ALA A 70 0.76 8.30 18.28
N VAL A 71 0.34 7.15 18.81
CA VAL A 71 -0.15 7.02 20.20
C VAL A 71 0.98 7.25 21.21
N ALA A 72 2.18 6.71 20.96
CA ALA A 72 3.35 6.96 21.80
C ALA A 72 3.68 8.46 21.83
N THR A 73 3.71 9.11 20.67
CA THR A 73 3.95 10.56 20.56
C THR A 73 2.88 11.37 21.32
N LEU A 74 1.60 10.99 21.20
CA LEU A 74 0.52 11.64 21.94
C LEU A 74 0.65 11.48 23.45
N HIS A 75 1.13 10.32 23.90
CA HIS A 75 1.39 10.07 25.31
C HIS A 75 2.56 10.89 25.83
N ASP A 76 3.71 10.81 25.15
CA ASP A 76 4.98 11.36 25.61
C ASP A 76 5.01 12.88 25.52
N GLU A 77 4.54 13.46 24.41
CA GLU A 77 4.61 14.91 24.17
C GLU A 77 3.42 15.66 24.79
N PHE A 78 2.22 15.07 24.77
CA PHE A 78 0.98 15.77 25.18
C PHE A 78 0.35 15.21 26.47
N GLY A 79 0.96 14.20 27.09
CA GLY A 79 0.48 13.58 28.33
C GLY A 79 -0.86 12.85 28.16
N PHE A 80 -1.19 12.35 26.97
CA PHE A 80 -2.45 11.66 26.75
C PHE A 80 -2.44 10.31 27.48
N ALA A 81 -3.33 10.14 28.45
CA ALA A 81 -3.56 8.86 29.12
C ALA A 81 -4.56 7.99 28.33
N GLY A 82 -4.77 6.74 28.78
CA GLY A 82 -5.52 5.70 28.07
C GLY A 82 -6.86 6.14 27.46
N LYS A 83 -7.67 6.96 28.15
CA LYS A 83 -8.95 7.47 27.62
C LYS A 83 -8.78 8.35 26.38
N ARG A 84 -7.78 9.24 26.38
CA ARG A 84 -7.51 10.15 25.24
C ARG A 84 -6.87 9.39 24.09
N CYS A 85 -5.92 8.49 24.37
CA CYS A 85 -5.32 7.63 23.35
C CYS A 85 -6.35 6.72 22.69
N LYS A 86 -7.25 6.09 23.47
CA LYS A 86 -8.33 5.27 22.91
C LYS A 86 -9.26 6.08 22.00
N ARG A 87 -9.67 7.29 22.42
CA ARG A 87 -10.49 8.18 21.57
C ARG A 87 -9.79 8.53 20.25
N PHE A 88 -8.47 8.72 20.28
CA PHE A 88 -7.68 8.95 19.08
C PHE A 88 -7.66 7.72 18.16
N ILE A 89 -7.41 6.53 18.70
CA ILE A 89 -7.41 5.26 17.96
C ILE A 89 -8.78 5.04 17.30
N ASP A 90 -9.86 5.15 18.06
CA ASP A 90 -11.24 4.94 17.56
C ASP A 90 -11.55 5.94 16.43
N ARG A 91 -11.13 7.20 16.57
CA ARG A 91 -11.37 8.22 15.55
C ARG A 91 -10.50 8.03 14.30
N MET A 92 -9.26 7.56 14.45
CA MET A 92 -8.39 7.27 13.30
C MET A 92 -8.94 6.08 12.50
N ASN A 93 -9.39 5.01 13.17
CA ASN A 93 -9.99 3.85 12.51
C ASN A 93 -11.25 4.24 11.73
N LEU A 94 -12.15 5.02 12.32
CA LEU A 94 -13.34 5.52 11.62
C LEU A 94 -12.98 6.35 10.37
N LYS A 95 -11.94 7.20 10.46
CA LYS A 95 -11.48 7.98 9.29
C LYS A 95 -10.94 7.06 8.18
N ALA A 96 -10.26 5.98 8.55
CA ALA A 96 -9.78 4.98 7.59
C ALA A 96 -10.93 4.24 6.92
N GLU A 97 -11.95 3.82 7.69
CA GLU A 97 -13.18 3.22 7.15
C GLU A 97 -13.89 4.15 6.17
N CYS A 98 -14.04 5.44 6.50
CA CYS A 98 -14.63 6.42 5.57
C CYS A 98 -13.85 6.56 4.26
N LEU A 99 -12.53 6.37 4.25
CA LEU A 99 -11.72 6.38 3.03
C LEU A 99 -11.86 5.10 2.20
N VAL A 100 -12.12 3.97 2.86
CA VAL A 100 -12.35 2.68 2.19
C VAL A 100 -13.73 2.63 1.56
N ASP A 101 -14.74 3.19 2.22
CA ASP A 101 -16.14 3.21 1.76
C ASP A 101 -16.44 4.40 0.80
N ASP A 102 -15.41 5.06 0.27
CA ASP A 102 -15.52 6.26 -0.59
C ASP A 102 -16.38 7.40 -0.01
N MET A 103 -16.58 7.43 1.32
CA MET A 103 -17.32 8.48 2.03
C MET A 103 -16.47 9.73 2.30
N ALA A 104 -15.15 9.63 2.12
CA ALA A 104 -14.20 10.72 2.21
C ALA A 104 -13.03 10.48 1.26
N THR A 105 -12.34 11.55 0.88
CA THR A 105 -11.14 11.51 0.04
C THR A 105 -9.93 12.10 0.78
N TRP A 106 -8.73 11.69 0.36
CA TRP A 106 -7.49 12.27 0.89
C TRP A 106 -7.39 13.78 0.63
N ASP A 107 -7.88 14.25 -0.52
CA ASP A 107 -7.85 15.66 -0.90
C ASP A 107 -8.82 16.52 -0.06
N GLU A 108 -9.91 15.94 0.45
CA GLU A 108 -10.75 16.60 1.45
C GLU A 108 -10.02 16.75 2.78
N TYR A 109 -9.34 15.70 3.25
CA TYR A 109 -8.58 15.80 4.50
C TYR A 109 -7.42 16.79 4.41
N THR A 110 -6.63 16.80 3.33
CA THR A 110 -5.53 17.76 3.18
C THR A 110 -6.04 19.20 3.08
N ARG A 111 -7.16 19.44 2.36
CA ARG A 111 -7.80 20.77 2.31
C ARG A 111 -8.35 21.21 3.66
N MET A 112 -9.03 20.33 4.39
CA MET A 112 -9.55 20.60 5.74
C MET A 112 -8.40 20.95 6.69
N ILE A 113 -7.31 20.17 6.70
CA ILE A 113 -6.13 20.43 7.54
C ILE A 113 -5.48 21.78 7.20
N LYS A 114 -5.32 22.08 5.91
CA LYS A 114 -4.79 23.37 5.47
C LYS A 114 -5.70 24.53 5.86
N GLY A 115 -7.02 24.37 5.67
CA GLY A 115 -8.01 25.42 5.94
C GLY A 115 -8.25 25.70 7.42
N GLU A 116 -8.30 24.66 8.25
CA GLU A 116 -8.65 24.80 9.67
C GLU A 116 -7.44 25.02 10.57
N ILE A 117 -6.30 24.37 10.28
CA ILE A 117 -5.11 24.43 11.16
C ILE A 117 -3.87 24.96 10.46
N GLY A 118 -3.96 25.36 9.19
CA GLY A 118 -2.86 26.01 8.46
C GLY A 118 -1.69 25.09 8.09
N ILE A 119 -1.82 23.78 8.28
CA ILE A 119 -0.76 22.81 7.98
C ILE A 119 -0.93 22.28 6.56
N GLU A 120 0.10 22.37 5.74
CA GLU A 120 0.09 21.80 4.39
C GLU A 120 0.59 20.35 4.43
N MET A 121 -0.26 19.43 3.99
CA MET A 121 0.05 18.01 3.92
C MET A 121 -0.02 17.52 2.49
N THR A 122 0.98 16.74 2.07
CA THR A 122 1.07 16.15 0.74
C THR A 122 1.26 14.65 0.84
N ILE A 123 0.46 13.90 0.08
CA ILE A 123 0.64 12.45 -0.08
C ILE A 123 1.44 12.24 -1.36
N ARG A 124 2.63 11.64 -1.22
CA ARG A 124 3.43 11.22 -2.38
C ARG A 124 2.69 10.10 -3.08
N ARG A 125 2.28 10.34 -4.33
CA ARG A 125 1.77 9.31 -5.22
C ARG A 125 2.96 8.77 -6.03
N ASN A 126 3.05 7.45 -6.15
CA ASN A 126 3.99 6.81 -7.06
C ASN A 126 3.30 6.78 -8.42
N ASP A 127 3.39 7.90 -9.13
CA ASP A 127 2.96 8.02 -10.53
C ASP A 127 3.98 7.35 -11.46
#